data_AF-A0AAU0WFV7-F1
#
_entry.id   AF-A0AAU0WFV7-F1
#
_cell.length_a   1.000
_cell.length_b   1.000
_cell.length_c   1.000
_cell.angle_alpha   90.00
_cell.angle_beta   90.00
_cell.angle_gamma   90.00
#
_symmetry.space_group_name_H-M   'P 1'
#
loop_
_entity.id
_entity.type
_entity.pdbx_description
1 polymer ?
#
loop_
_entity_poly.entity_id
_entity_poly.type
_entity_poly.pdbx_seq_one_letter_code
_entity_poly.pdbx_strand_id
1 'polypeptide(L)'
;MSGLRVVPTWRHGQERLYVCLTDGRNIAWYDREAGRVNLLSEERRDDVLETLRPFLTGSVTIGPPPVPTPAELARLTLHPDDDLAPNRPGEALLVALDRDPGPAHRLRPDPRRRALTAEQTVGDALDRLDGAGWHVLHSVPLPGGDRLHHLLIGPGGLFCVYSLYARKQKVLVADPMVTLGRRDPQPLLRRLRADADRASYALTAEVRPVLALTEPADVALIAPPREVHILRDRDLDSLSRLGGVLKPADVEALHAIARDRNTWGRV
;
A
#
# COMPACT_ATOMS: atom_id res chain seq x y z
N MET A 1 43.95 11.40 -32.38
CA MET A 1 43.51 11.46 -30.98
C MET A 1 42.19 12.18 -30.95
N SER A 2 41.09 11.44 -30.77
CA SER A 2 39.76 11.98 -30.59
C SER A 2 39.78 12.86 -29.35
N GLY A 3 39.45 14.15 -29.45
CA GLY A 3 39.54 15.12 -28.34
C GLY A 3 38.49 14.90 -27.24
N LEU A 4 38.21 13.65 -26.87
CA LEU A 4 37.19 13.26 -25.91
C LEU A 4 37.76 13.23 -24.50
N ARG A 5 36.93 13.64 -23.53
CA ARG A 5 37.28 13.64 -22.11
C ARG A 5 36.28 12.81 -21.33
N VAL A 6 36.79 11.96 -20.43
CA VAL A 6 35.97 11.22 -19.46
C VAL A 6 35.86 12.03 -18.17
N VAL A 7 34.63 12.22 -17.70
CA VAL A 7 34.32 12.97 -16.47
C VAL A 7 33.52 12.06 -15.53
N PRO A 8 34.09 11.64 -14.38
CA PRO A 8 33.33 10.90 -13.38
C PRO A 8 32.32 11.82 -12.70
N THR A 9 31.11 11.30 -12.44
CA THR A 9 30.04 12.03 -11.78
C THR A 9 29.23 11.08 -10.90
N TRP A 10 28.76 11.60 -9.77
CA TRP A 10 27.85 10.92 -8.87
C TRP A 10 26.45 11.52 -9.00
N ARG A 11 25.45 10.71 -9.38
CA ARG A 11 24.04 11.11 -9.41
C ARG A 11 23.16 9.98 -8.90
N HIS A 12 22.19 10.31 -8.04
CA HIS A 12 21.25 9.34 -7.44
C HIS A 12 21.93 8.12 -6.77
N GLY A 13 23.10 8.32 -6.15
CA GLY A 13 23.85 7.23 -5.50
C GLY A 13 24.63 6.33 -6.46
N GLN A 14 24.59 6.57 -7.77
CA GLN A 14 25.30 5.79 -8.78
C GLN A 14 26.50 6.55 -9.37
N GLU A 15 27.62 5.85 -9.54
CA GLU A 15 28.81 6.35 -10.24
C GLU A 15 28.60 6.22 -11.76
N ARG A 16 28.73 7.34 -12.49
CA ARG A 16 28.64 7.37 -13.95
C ARG A 16 29.84 8.10 -14.55
N LEU A 17 30.33 7.59 -15.68
CA LEU A 17 31.42 8.23 -16.43
C LEU A 17 30.84 8.87 -17.69
N TYR A 18 30.87 10.19 -17.76
CA TYR A 18 30.42 10.95 -18.93
C TYR A 18 31.56 11.13 -19.93
N VAL A 19 31.27 11.00 -21.22
CA VAL A 19 32.21 11.25 -22.31
C VAL A 19 31.79 12.55 -22.99
N CYS A 20 32.64 13.56 -22.88
CA CYS A 20 32.37 14.90 -23.39
C CYS A 20 33.32 15.25 -24.54
N LEU A 21 32.82 16.06 -25.47
CA LEU A 21 33.61 16.76 -26.49
C LEU A 21 34.44 17.88 -25.86
N THR A 22 35.41 18.40 -26.63
CA THR A 22 36.23 19.56 -26.24
C THR A 22 35.43 20.83 -25.97
N ASP A 23 34.23 20.95 -26.55
CA ASP A 23 33.29 22.06 -26.30
C ASP A 23 32.40 21.85 -25.06
N GLY A 24 32.60 20.75 -24.32
CA GLY A 24 31.86 20.42 -23.11
C GLY A 24 30.54 19.67 -23.34
N ARG A 25 30.12 19.44 -24.58
CA ARG A 25 28.90 18.65 -24.86
C ARG A 25 29.11 17.17 -24.55
N ASN A 26 28.17 16.59 -23.82
CA ASN A 26 28.14 15.15 -23.55
C ASN A 26 27.69 14.38 -24.81
N ILE A 27 28.40 13.30 -25.14
CA ILE A 27 28.08 12.42 -26.27
C ILE A 27 27.83 10.96 -25.86
N ALA A 28 28.20 10.56 -24.64
CA ALA A 28 27.91 9.23 -24.10
C ALA A 28 28.09 9.19 -22.58
N TRP A 29 27.51 8.20 -21.92
CA TRP A 29 27.86 7.89 -20.53
C TRP A 29 27.92 6.39 -20.29
N TYR A 30 28.82 5.99 -19.40
CA TYR A 30 28.98 4.63 -18.93
C TYR A 30 28.46 4.50 -17.51
N ASP A 31 27.55 3.55 -17.33
CA ASP A 31 27.07 3.08 -16.04
C ASP A 31 27.91 1.85 -15.64
N ARG A 32 28.72 2.03 -14.60
CA ARG A 32 29.67 1.01 -14.14
C ARG A 32 28.97 -0.15 -13.45
N GLU A 33 27.87 0.13 -12.74
CA GLU A 33 27.08 -0.86 -12.02
C GLU A 33 26.33 -1.77 -13.01
N ALA A 34 25.74 -1.17 -14.05
CA ALA A 34 25.01 -1.90 -15.09
C ALA A 34 25.88 -2.44 -16.23
N GLY A 35 27.19 -2.12 -16.26
CA GLY A 35 28.08 -2.49 -17.36
C GLY A 35 27.63 -1.96 -18.72
N ARG A 36 27.06 -0.75 -18.78
CA ARG A 36 26.33 -0.24 -19.95
C ARG A 36 26.83 1.12 -20.44
N VAL A 37 27.08 1.22 -21.75
CA VAL A 37 27.41 2.46 -22.44
C VAL A 37 26.16 2.97 -23.16
N ASN A 38 25.71 4.17 -22.82
CA ASN A 38 24.62 4.85 -23.50
C ASN A 38 25.22 5.91 -24.43
N LEU A 39 24.95 5.79 -25.73
CA LEU A 39 25.41 6.72 -26.75
C LEU A 39 24.32 7.74 -27.06
N LEU A 40 24.67 9.03 -27.12
CA LEU A 40 23.78 10.09 -27.60
C LEU A 40 23.86 10.27 -29.11
N SER A 41 24.92 9.73 -29.74
CA SER A 41 25.17 9.81 -31.17
C SER A 41 25.91 8.56 -31.65
N GLU A 42 25.33 7.84 -32.60
CA GLU A 42 25.94 6.63 -33.20
C GLU A 42 27.18 6.94 -34.05
N GLU A 43 27.26 8.15 -34.64
CA GLU A 43 28.35 8.55 -35.55
C GLU A 43 29.75 8.50 -34.94
N ARG A 44 29.88 8.52 -33.60
CA ARG A 44 31.16 8.52 -32.87
C ARG A 44 31.31 7.33 -31.94
N ARG A 45 30.59 6.23 -32.22
CA ARG A 45 30.60 5.01 -31.39
C ARG A 45 32.01 4.50 -31.12
N ASP A 46 32.83 4.35 -32.15
CA ASP A 46 34.16 3.75 -32.03
C ASP A 46 35.11 4.64 -31.21
N ASP A 47 35.08 5.96 -31.43
CA ASP A 47 35.86 6.94 -30.66
C ASP A 47 35.49 6.92 -29.16
N VAL A 48 34.20 6.79 -28.85
CA VAL A 48 33.69 6.70 -27.47
C VAL A 48 34.14 5.41 -26.80
N LEU A 49 34.05 4.28 -27.49
CA LEU A 49 34.46 2.98 -26.95
C LEU A 49 35.98 2.92 -26.74
N GLU A 50 36.77 3.48 -27.66
CA GLU A 50 38.22 3.59 -27.52
C GLU A 50 38.58 4.44 -26.29
N THR A 51 37.89 5.58 -26.11
CA THR A 51 38.10 6.49 -24.97
C THR A 51 37.70 5.86 -23.63
N LEU A 52 36.61 5.09 -23.61
CA LEU A 52 36.12 4.42 -22.40
C LEU A 52 36.87 3.13 -22.07
N ARG A 53 37.62 2.55 -23.01
CA ARG A 53 38.32 1.26 -22.89
C ARG A 53 39.06 1.05 -21.56
N PRO A 54 39.77 2.04 -20.97
CA PRO A 54 40.43 1.87 -19.68
C PRO A 54 39.49 1.70 -18.49
N PHE A 55 38.23 2.11 -18.63
CA PHE A 55 37.23 2.17 -17.56
C PHE A 55 36.17 1.06 -17.65
N LEU A 56 36.09 0.35 -18.78
CA LEU A 56 35.11 -0.71 -18.98
C LEU A 56 35.47 -1.92 -18.11
N THR A 57 34.53 -2.36 -17.28
CA THR A 57 34.66 -3.59 -16.49
C THR A 57 33.91 -4.72 -17.16
N GLY A 58 34.62 -5.63 -17.82
CA GLY A 58 34.04 -6.82 -18.46
C GLY A 58 33.36 -6.56 -19.80
N SER A 59 32.45 -7.46 -20.19
CA SER A 59 31.62 -7.30 -21.37
C SER A 59 30.61 -6.17 -21.15
N VAL A 60 30.61 -5.16 -22.01
CA VAL A 60 29.71 -4.02 -21.90
C VAL A 60 28.61 -4.05 -22.96
N THR A 61 27.40 -3.64 -22.58
CA THR A 61 26.27 -3.52 -23.50
C THR A 61 26.16 -2.08 -23.98
N ILE A 62 25.89 -1.88 -25.27
CA ILE A 62 25.76 -0.54 -25.88
C ILE A 62 24.29 -0.30 -26.21
N GLY A 63 23.81 0.90 -25.89
CA GLY A 63 22.45 1.34 -26.22
C GLY A 63 21.51 1.34 -25.00
N PRO A 64 20.24 1.76 -25.22
CA PRO A 64 19.26 1.87 -24.15
C PRO A 64 19.08 0.51 -23.42
N PRO A 65 18.68 0.52 -22.14
CA PRO A 65 18.32 -0.72 -21.46
C PRO A 65 17.29 -1.48 -22.32
N PRO A 66 17.41 -2.82 -22.44
CA PRO A 66 16.44 -3.60 -23.18
C PRO A 66 15.05 -3.33 -22.61
N VAL A 67 14.08 -3.12 -23.49
CA VAL A 67 12.68 -3.03 -23.06
C VAL A 67 12.33 -4.37 -22.41
N PRO A 68 11.77 -4.37 -21.18
CA PRO A 68 11.37 -5.61 -20.54
C PRO A 68 10.39 -6.37 -21.45
N THR A 69 10.67 -7.65 -21.66
CA THR A 69 9.78 -8.53 -22.41
C THR A 69 8.40 -8.62 -21.73
N PRO A 70 7.32 -8.98 -22.45
CA PRO A 70 6.02 -9.19 -21.82
C PRO A 70 6.05 -10.19 -20.65
N ALA A 71 6.93 -11.19 -20.70
CA ALA A 71 7.13 -12.14 -19.60
C ALA A 71 7.84 -11.51 -18.39
N GLU A 72 8.78 -10.58 -18.61
CA GLU A 72 9.42 -9.83 -17.53
C GLU A 72 8.45 -8.80 -16.94
N LEU A 73 7.65 -8.12 -17.77
CA LEU A 73 6.55 -7.26 -17.31
C LEU A 73 5.51 -8.03 -16.50
N ALA A 74 5.12 -9.23 -16.97
CA ALA A 74 4.20 -10.09 -16.26
C ALA A 74 4.75 -10.59 -14.91
N ARG A 75 6.08 -10.69 -14.76
CA ARG A 75 6.74 -10.97 -13.46
C ARG A 75 6.84 -9.74 -12.56
N LEU A 76 6.75 -8.54 -13.14
CA LEU A 76 6.72 -7.26 -12.43
C LEU A 76 5.28 -6.88 -12.00
N THR A 77 4.26 -7.55 -12.54
CA THR A 77 2.85 -7.40 -12.18
C THR A 77 2.36 -8.62 -11.41
N LEU A 78 1.59 -8.43 -10.34
CA LEU A 78 0.96 -9.56 -9.65
C LEU A 78 -0.04 -10.27 -10.57
N HIS A 79 -0.17 -11.59 -10.41
CA HIS A 79 -1.25 -12.33 -11.04
C HIS A 79 -2.61 -11.76 -10.55
N PRO A 80 -3.64 -11.62 -11.41
CA PRO A 80 -4.91 -11.02 -11.01
C PRO A 80 -5.56 -11.65 -9.77
N ASP A 81 -5.38 -12.96 -9.56
CA ASP A 81 -5.92 -13.67 -8.40
C ASP A 81 -5.16 -13.38 -7.08
N ASP A 82 -3.89 -12.99 -7.22
CA ASP A 82 -3.00 -12.66 -6.11
C ASP A 82 -2.99 -11.17 -5.78
N ASP A 83 -3.51 -10.34 -6.68
CA ASP A 83 -3.63 -8.90 -6.48
C ASP A 83 -4.89 -8.54 -5.69
N LEU A 84 -4.69 -7.99 -4.50
CA LEU A 84 -5.77 -7.53 -3.62
C LEU A 84 -6.21 -6.10 -3.92
N ALA A 85 -5.47 -5.34 -4.73
CA ALA A 85 -5.81 -3.94 -5.04
C ALA A 85 -7.22 -3.75 -5.64
N PRO A 86 -7.76 -4.66 -6.47
CA PRO A 86 -9.11 -4.51 -7.02
C PRO A 86 -10.25 -4.83 -6.04
N ASN A 87 -9.96 -5.30 -4.82
CA ASN A 87 -11.01 -5.67 -3.87
C ASN A 87 -11.89 -4.47 -3.53
N ARG A 88 -13.21 -4.65 -3.60
CA ARG A 88 -14.16 -3.61 -3.19
C ARG A 88 -14.30 -3.57 -1.65
N PRO A 89 -14.73 -2.43 -1.10
CA PRO A 89 -15.22 -2.37 0.27
C PRO A 89 -16.29 -3.45 0.54
N GLY A 90 -15.99 -4.37 1.46
CA GLY A 90 -16.88 -5.50 1.78
C GLY A 90 -16.93 -6.62 0.74
N GLU A 91 -15.95 -6.77 -0.15
CA GLU A 91 -15.85 -7.85 -1.14
C GLU A 91 -16.16 -9.23 -0.55
N ALA A 92 -15.56 -9.56 0.60
CA ALA A 92 -15.78 -10.85 1.26
C ALA A 92 -17.26 -11.06 1.68
N LEU A 93 -17.95 -9.99 2.10
CA LEU A 93 -19.36 -10.03 2.45
C LEU A 93 -20.26 -10.12 1.22
N LEU A 94 -19.90 -9.42 0.13
CA LEU A 94 -20.60 -9.54 -1.15
C LEU A 94 -20.56 -10.98 -1.66
N VAL A 95 -19.37 -11.59 -1.69
CA VAL A 95 -19.18 -13.00 -2.07
C VAL A 95 -19.96 -13.93 -1.14
N ALA A 96 -19.94 -13.70 0.18
CA ALA A 96 -20.67 -14.54 1.12
C ALA A 96 -22.20 -14.42 0.97
N LEU A 97 -22.71 -13.23 0.66
CA LEU A 97 -24.14 -12.99 0.41
C LEU A 97 -24.58 -13.56 -0.94
N ASP A 98 -23.72 -13.55 -1.94
CA ASP A 98 -24.01 -14.15 -3.25
C ASP A 98 -24.05 -15.68 -3.17
N ARG A 99 -23.08 -16.29 -2.48
CA ARG A 99 -23.01 -17.75 -2.27
C ARG A 99 -24.13 -18.29 -1.39
N ASP A 100 -24.53 -17.54 -0.37
CA ASP A 100 -25.63 -17.89 0.53
C ASP A 100 -26.53 -16.67 0.80
N PRO A 101 -27.52 -16.41 -0.09
CA PRO A 101 -28.38 -15.22 -0.02
C PRO A 101 -29.34 -15.23 1.18
N GLY A 102 -29.48 -16.37 1.86
CA GLY A 102 -30.48 -16.58 2.90
C GLY A 102 -31.92 -16.59 2.38
N PRO A 103 -32.90 -16.96 3.23
CA PRO A 103 -34.32 -16.96 2.88
C PRO A 103 -34.86 -15.54 2.60
N ALA A 104 -35.69 -15.43 1.56
CA ALA A 104 -36.27 -14.17 1.07
C ALA A 104 -37.11 -13.41 2.12
N HIS A 105 -37.74 -14.14 3.06
CA HIS A 105 -38.54 -13.57 4.13
C HIS A 105 -37.96 -13.94 5.50
N ARG A 106 -37.09 -13.08 6.04
CA ARG A 106 -36.67 -13.16 7.46
C ARG A 106 -37.33 -12.06 8.28
N LEU A 107 -37.84 -12.43 9.45
CA LEU A 107 -38.30 -11.48 10.48
C LEU A 107 -37.18 -10.58 11.02
N ARG A 108 -35.91 -11.02 10.91
CA ARG A 108 -34.73 -10.25 11.27
C ARG A 108 -33.82 -10.07 10.05
N PRO A 109 -33.41 -8.84 9.72
CA PRO A 109 -32.45 -8.59 8.66
C PRO A 109 -31.13 -9.35 8.89
N ASP A 110 -30.56 -9.90 7.82
CA ASP A 110 -29.27 -10.58 7.88
C ASP A 110 -28.19 -9.63 8.43
N PRO A 111 -27.48 -9.99 9.53
CA PRO A 111 -26.45 -9.13 10.11
C PRO A 111 -25.32 -8.79 9.13
N ARG A 112 -25.04 -9.65 8.14
CA ARG A 112 -24.03 -9.41 7.09
C ARG A 112 -24.35 -8.18 6.25
N ARG A 113 -25.64 -7.87 6.04
CA ARG A 113 -26.04 -6.67 5.27
C ARG A 113 -25.68 -5.38 6.00
N ARG A 114 -25.81 -5.36 7.34
CA ARG A 114 -25.38 -4.20 8.15
C ARG A 114 -23.87 -4.05 8.18
N ALA A 115 -23.15 -5.17 8.30
CA ALA A 115 -21.69 -5.16 8.21
C ALA A 115 -21.22 -4.64 6.84
N LEU A 116 -21.85 -5.10 5.75
CA LEU A 116 -21.55 -4.64 4.40
C LEU A 116 -21.79 -3.13 4.25
N THR A 117 -22.91 -2.60 4.74
CA THR A 117 -23.15 -1.15 4.74
C THR A 117 -22.07 -0.38 5.49
N ALA A 118 -21.60 -0.89 6.63
CA ALA A 118 -20.53 -0.24 7.38
C ALA A 118 -19.20 -0.26 6.61
N GLU A 119 -18.81 -1.40 6.05
CA GLU A 119 -17.58 -1.54 5.25
C GLU A 119 -17.62 -0.68 3.99
N GLN A 120 -18.76 -0.59 3.30
CA GLN A 120 -18.92 0.30 2.14
C GLN A 120 -18.85 1.76 2.55
N THR A 121 -19.58 2.18 3.59
CA THR A 121 -19.58 3.58 4.03
C THR A 121 -18.19 4.04 4.47
N VAL A 122 -17.46 3.20 5.19
CA VAL A 122 -16.09 3.48 5.64
C VAL A 122 -15.11 3.41 4.46
N GLY A 123 -15.21 2.38 3.61
CA GLY A 123 -14.37 2.22 2.43
C GLY A 123 -14.48 3.42 1.49
N ASP A 124 -15.70 3.81 1.12
CA ASP A 124 -15.95 4.99 0.28
C ASP A 124 -15.38 6.28 0.89
N ALA A 125 -15.28 6.37 2.22
CA ALA A 125 -14.67 7.49 2.91
C ALA A 125 -13.14 7.46 2.89
N LEU A 126 -12.54 6.27 2.99
CA LEU A 126 -11.10 6.07 2.88
C LEU A 126 -10.61 6.26 1.44
N ASP A 127 -11.38 5.83 0.44
CA ASP A 127 -11.00 5.93 -0.99
C ASP A 127 -10.86 7.38 -1.45
N ARG A 128 -11.56 8.31 -0.79
CA ARG A 128 -11.40 9.75 -1.05
C ARG A 128 -10.03 10.28 -0.63
N LEU A 129 -9.23 9.51 0.10
CA LEU A 129 -7.88 9.89 0.52
C LEU A 129 -6.81 9.58 -0.54
N ASP A 130 -7.14 8.83 -1.59
CA ASP A 130 -6.19 8.39 -2.63
C ASP A 130 -5.39 9.56 -3.24
N GLY A 131 -6.06 10.68 -3.52
CA GLY A 131 -5.43 11.90 -4.04
C GLY A 131 -4.47 12.63 -3.09
N ALA A 132 -4.33 12.20 -1.83
CA ALA A 132 -3.41 12.75 -0.84
C ALA A 132 -2.19 11.84 -0.57
N GLY A 133 -1.91 10.88 -1.47
CA GLY A 133 -0.79 9.95 -1.35
C GLY A 133 -1.07 8.77 -0.41
N TRP A 134 -2.35 8.45 -0.20
CA TRP A 134 -2.79 7.29 0.57
C TRP A 134 -3.22 6.18 -0.36
N HIS A 135 -2.94 4.93 -0.02
CA HIS A 135 -3.50 3.75 -0.67
C HIS A 135 -4.43 3.02 0.30
N VAL A 136 -5.52 2.48 -0.23
CA VAL A 136 -6.48 1.67 0.53
C VAL A 136 -6.56 0.28 -0.09
N LEU A 137 -6.45 -0.75 0.74
CA LEU A 137 -6.76 -2.12 0.37
C LEU A 137 -7.96 -2.60 1.18
N HIS A 138 -8.95 -3.19 0.52
CA HIS A 138 -10.16 -3.69 1.18
C HIS A 138 -10.16 -5.22 1.26
N SER A 139 -10.86 -5.76 2.25
CA SER A 139 -11.08 -7.21 2.41
C SER A 139 -9.77 -8.03 2.35
N VAL A 140 -8.73 -7.56 3.03
CA VAL A 140 -7.42 -8.21 3.06
C VAL A 140 -7.54 -9.51 3.87
N PRO A 141 -7.32 -10.69 3.26
CA PRO A 141 -7.52 -11.96 3.93
C PRO A 141 -6.48 -12.19 5.04
N LEU A 142 -6.89 -12.83 6.12
CA LEU A 142 -6.00 -13.30 7.18
C LEU A 142 -6.16 -14.83 7.37
N PRO A 143 -5.09 -15.54 7.77
CA PRO A 143 -5.20 -16.96 8.12
C PRO A 143 -6.26 -17.22 9.20
N GLY A 144 -6.92 -18.37 9.10
CA GLY A 144 -8.05 -18.74 9.96
C GLY A 144 -9.42 -18.29 9.45
N GLY A 145 -9.49 -17.71 8.24
CA GLY A 145 -10.73 -17.24 7.63
C GLY A 145 -11.18 -15.86 8.11
N ASP A 146 -10.32 -15.14 8.83
CA ASP A 146 -10.54 -13.73 9.19
C ASP A 146 -10.07 -12.79 8.07
N ARG A 147 -10.26 -11.48 8.25
CA ARG A 147 -9.79 -10.46 7.31
C ARG A 147 -9.67 -9.09 8.00
N LEU A 148 -8.79 -8.26 7.47
CA LEU A 148 -8.87 -6.81 7.70
C LEU A 148 -9.97 -6.25 6.82
N HIS A 149 -10.82 -5.38 7.37
CA HIS A 149 -11.86 -4.74 6.55
C HIS A 149 -11.21 -3.75 5.57
N HIS A 150 -10.35 -2.88 6.08
CA HIS A 150 -9.54 -1.96 5.28
C HIS A 150 -8.12 -1.82 5.85
N LEU A 151 -7.13 -1.72 4.99
CA LEU A 151 -5.76 -1.34 5.30
C LEU A 151 -5.46 -0.02 4.59
N LEU A 152 -5.06 0.97 5.36
CA LEU A 152 -4.73 2.30 4.88
C LEU A 152 -3.21 2.49 4.97
N ILE A 153 -2.55 2.91 3.89
CA ILE A 153 -1.09 3.08 3.79
C ILE A 153 -0.83 4.47 3.25
N GLY A 154 -0.13 5.34 3.98
CA GLY A 154 0.17 6.67 3.48
C GLY A 154 1.14 7.46 4.34
N PRO A 155 1.27 8.78 4.12
CA PRO A 155 2.32 9.60 4.71
C PRO A 155 2.28 9.64 6.24
N GLY A 156 1.12 9.39 6.84
CA GLY A 156 0.90 9.32 8.28
C GLY A 156 1.21 7.96 8.92
N GLY A 157 1.55 6.95 8.14
CA GLY A 157 1.79 5.57 8.58
C GLY A 157 0.72 4.60 8.08
N LEU A 158 0.63 3.42 8.72
CA LEU A 158 -0.28 2.35 8.34
C LEU A 158 -1.38 2.18 9.39
N PHE A 159 -2.59 1.89 8.92
CA PHE A 159 -3.75 1.67 9.78
C PHE A 159 -4.60 0.50 9.31
N CYS A 160 -4.98 -0.38 10.25
CA CYS A 160 -6.05 -1.34 10.00
C CYS A 160 -7.37 -0.77 10.52
N VAL A 161 -8.32 -0.55 9.62
CA VAL A 161 -9.60 0.07 9.95
C VAL A 161 -10.67 -1.00 10.01
N TYR A 162 -11.27 -1.15 11.19
CA TYR A 162 -12.41 -2.03 11.43
C TYR A 162 -13.71 -1.23 11.38
N SER A 163 -14.57 -1.56 10.43
CA SER A 163 -15.87 -0.91 10.22
C SER A 163 -16.97 -1.54 11.08
N LEU A 164 -17.59 -0.74 11.96
CA LEU A 164 -18.65 -1.18 12.86
C LEU A 164 -19.95 -0.42 12.59
N TYR A 165 -21.01 -1.17 12.23
CA TYR A 165 -22.33 -0.60 12.01
C TYR A 165 -22.98 -0.14 13.33
N ALA A 166 -22.93 1.17 13.59
CA ALA A 166 -23.44 1.79 14.81
C ALA A 166 -24.68 2.66 14.58
N ARG A 167 -25.33 2.59 13.40
CA ARG A 167 -26.41 3.50 12.99
C ARG A 167 -27.45 3.71 14.09
N LYS A 168 -27.60 4.95 14.54
CA LYS A 168 -28.56 5.39 15.58
C LYS A 168 -28.41 4.68 16.94
N GLN A 169 -27.25 4.09 17.22
CA GLN A 169 -26.97 3.42 18.49
C GLN A 169 -25.98 4.22 19.32
N LYS A 170 -26.15 4.15 20.64
CA LYS A 170 -25.13 4.62 21.59
C LYS A 170 -24.00 3.61 21.61
N VAL A 171 -22.77 4.09 21.51
CA VAL A 171 -21.55 3.28 21.58
C VAL A 171 -20.85 3.63 22.89
N LEU A 172 -20.63 2.64 23.74
CA LEU A 172 -19.82 2.78 24.95
C LEU A 172 -18.51 2.03 24.76
N VAL A 173 -17.40 2.69 25.03
CA VAL A 173 -16.06 2.11 24.98
C VAL A 173 -15.47 2.13 26.39
N ALA A 174 -15.29 0.94 26.93
CA ALA A 174 -14.64 0.69 28.21
C ALA A 174 -13.55 -0.36 27.98
N ASP A 175 -12.37 0.10 27.51
CA ASP A 175 -11.27 -0.74 27.02
C ASP A 175 -11.04 -2.00 27.88
N PRO A 176 -11.08 -3.22 27.30
CA PRO A 176 -11.14 -3.53 25.86
C PRO A 176 -12.55 -3.73 25.31
N MET A 177 -13.58 -3.43 26.09
CA MET A 177 -14.98 -3.69 25.77
C MET A 177 -15.61 -2.57 24.95
N VAL A 178 -16.42 -2.96 23.98
CA VAL A 178 -17.29 -2.08 23.19
C VAL A 178 -18.72 -2.58 23.31
N THR A 179 -19.62 -1.69 23.72
CA THR A 179 -21.06 -1.98 23.88
C THR A 179 -21.85 -1.18 22.84
N LEU A 180 -22.71 -1.86 22.08
CA LEU A 180 -23.59 -1.25 21.10
C LEU A 180 -25.04 -1.25 21.59
N GLY A 181 -25.55 -0.08 21.96
CA GLY A 181 -26.91 0.10 22.46
C GLY A 181 -27.15 -0.72 23.72
N ARG A 182 -28.07 -1.70 23.63
CA ARG A 182 -28.44 -2.60 24.73
C ARG A 182 -27.86 -4.01 24.59
N ARG A 183 -26.92 -4.22 23.67
CA ARG A 183 -26.26 -5.53 23.48
C ARG A 183 -25.20 -5.77 24.55
N ASP A 184 -24.83 -7.03 24.73
CA ASP A 184 -23.74 -7.40 25.64
C ASP A 184 -22.41 -6.77 25.18
N PRO A 185 -21.58 -6.26 26.12
CA PRO A 185 -20.24 -5.77 25.81
C PRO A 185 -19.38 -6.86 25.15
N GLN A 186 -18.62 -6.48 24.13
CA GLN A 186 -17.71 -7.39 23.41
C GLN A 186 -16.27 -6.91 23.53
N PRO A 187 -15.27 -7.79 23.69
CA PRO A 187 -13.84 -7.41 23.79
C PRO A 187 -13.25 -7.02 22.42
N LEU A 188 -13.91 -6.12 21.70
CA LEU A 188 -13.60 -5.77 20.32
C LEU A 188 -12.21 -5.15 20.19
N LEU A 189 -11.80 -4.27 21.12
CA LEU A 189 -10.50 -3.59 21.01
C LEU A 189 -9.33 -4.58 21.12
N ARG A 190 -9.49 -5.68 21.87
CA ARG A 190 -8.49 -6.74 21.93
C ARG A 190 -8.31 -7.43 20.57
N ARG A 191 -9.41 -7.66 19.83
CA ARG A 191 -9.35 -8.24 18.49
C ARG A 191 -8.68 -7.29 17.50
N LEU A 192 -9.05 -6.01 17.51
CA LEU A 192 -8.45 -4.99 16.64
C LEU A 192 -6.94 -4.88 16.83
N ARG A 193 -6.46 -4.94 18.08
CA ARG A 193 -5.02 -4.98 18.38
C ARG A 193 -4.35 -6.21 17.79
N ALA A 194 -4.94 -7.40 17.96
CA ALA A 194 -4.39 -8.63 17.38
C ALA A 194 -4.35 -8.57 15.84
N ASP A 195 -5.37 -7.99 15.20
CA ASP A 195 -5.39 -7.82 13.75
C ASP A 195 -4.31 -6.82 13.27
N ALA A 196 -4.08 -5.74 14.03
CA ALA A 196 -2.98 -4.80 13.81
C ALA A 196 -1.60 -5.46 14.00
N ASP A 197 -1.42 -6.29 15.02
CA ASP A 197 -0.16 -7.00 15.28
C ASP A 197 0.17 -7.96 14.13
N ARG A 198 -0.85 -8.68 13.64
CA ARG A 198 -0.74 -9.55 12.46
C ARG A 198 -0.36 -8.76 11.21
N ALA A 199 -1.02 -7.64 10.96
CA ALA A 199 -0.67 -6.77 9.84
C ALA A 199 0.75 -6.19 9.97
N SER A 200 1.15 -5.84 11.19
CA SER A 200 2.49 -5.33 11.47
C SER A 200 3.56 -6.37 11.20
N TYR A 201 3.30 -7.63 11.59
CA TYR A 201 4.18 -8.76 11.28
C TYR A 201 4.27 -9.01 9.77
N ALA A 202 3.14 -8.99 9.06
CA ALA A 202 3.08 -9.22 7.61
C ALA A 202 3.89 -8.20 6.80
N LEU A 203 3.80 -6.92 7.19
CA LEU A 203 4.39 -5.80 6.46
C LEU A 203 5.73 -5.33 7.04
N THR A 204 6.19 -5.96 8.13
CA THR A 204 7.38 -5.59 8.90
C THR A 204 7.43 -4.10 9.28
N ALA A 205 6.25 -3.50 9.47
CA ALA A 205 6.03 -2.09 9.72
C ALA A 205 4.91 -1.89 10.76
N GLU A 206 4.96 -0.83 11.57
CA GLU A 206 3.92 -0.57 12.57
C GLU A 206 2.57 -0.25 11.90
N VAL A 207 1.56 -1.06 12.19
CA VAL A 207 0.17 -0.87 11.77
C VAL A 207 -0.67 -0.53 12.99
N ARG A 208 -1.36 0.62 12.98
CA ARG A 208 -2.18 1.07 14.13
C ARG A 208 -3.65 0.72 13.93
N PRO A 209 -4.34 0.16 14.94
CA PRO A 209 -5.75 -0.16 14.84
C PRO A 209 -6.64 1.08 14.91
N VAL A 210 -7.70 1.06 14.10
CA VAL A 210 -8.76 2.07 14.06
C VAL A 210 -10.12 1.38 14.11
N LEU A 211 -10.96 1.79 15.05
CA LEU A 211 -12.38 1.45 15.08
C LEU A 211 -13.17 2.57 14.41
N ALA A 212 -13.74 2.30 13.23
CA ALA A 212 -14.59 3.23 12.50
C ALA A 212 -16.08 2.93 12.78
N LEU A 213 -16.80 3.92 13.30
CA LEU A 213 -18.20 3.81 13.68
C LEU A 213 -19.09 4.45 12.61
N THR A 214 -19.95 3.65 11.97
CA THR A 214 -20.93 4.16 10.99
C THR A 214 -22.16 4.73 11.68
N GLU A 215 -22.41 6.03 11.50
CA GLU A 215 -23.59 6.78 11.97
C GLU A 215 -24.01 6.55 13.45
N PRO A 216 -23.08 6.53 14.44
CA PRO A 216 -23.47 6.38 15.85
C PRO A 216 -24.39 7.52 16.30
N ALA A 217 -25.35 7.23 17.19
CA ALA A 217 -26.15 8.28 17.83
C ALA A 217 -25.31 9.06 18.85
N ASP A 218 -24.45 8.35 19.57
CA ASP A 218 -23.56 8.90 20.58
C ASP A 218 -22.36 7.96 20.78
N VAL A 219 -21.22 8.51 21.19
CA VAL A 219 -19.99 7.75 21.47
C VAL A 219 -19.42 8.23 22.80
N ALA A 220 -19.44 7.34 23.79
CA ALA A 220 -18.90 7.59 25.13
C ALA A 220 -17.63 6.75 25.34
N LEU A 221 -16.53 7.41 25.69
CA LEU A 221 -15.28 6.77 26.08
C LEU A 221 -15.13 6.88 27.60
N ILE A 222 -15.05 5.76 28.31
CA ILE A 222 -14.85 5.76 29.77
C ILE A 222 -13.43 6.23 30.13
N ALA A 223 -12.46 5.88 29.30
CA ALA A 223 -11.07 6.31 29.38
C ALA A 223 -10.49 6.36 27.96
N PRO A 224 -9.36 7.06 27.74
CA PRO A 224 -8.64 7.00 26.47
C PRO A 224 -8.29 5.54 26.12
N PRO A 225 -8.74 5.02 24.96
CA PRO A 225 -8.44 3.66 24.55
C PRO A 225 -6.94 3.50 24.28
N ARG A 226 -6.35 2.41 24.76
CA ARG A 226 -4.93 2.14 24.54
C ARG A 226 -4.68 1.76 23.09
N GLU A 227 -3.78 2.46 22.41
CA GLU A 227 -3.25 2.10 21.08
C GLU A 227 -4.29 2.02 19.94
N VAL A 228 -5.58 2.29 20.19
CA VAL A 228 -6.66 2.20 19.20
C VAL A 228 -7.29 3.57 18.98
N HIS A 229 -7.37 4.00 17.73
CA HIS A 229 -8.11 5.23 17.38
C HIS A 229 -9.59 4.90 17.20
N ILE A 230 -10.47 5.75 17.72
CA ILE A 230 -11.93 5.58 17.57
C ILE A 230 -12.46 6.78 16.80
N LEU A 231 -12.89 6.52 15.57
CA LEU A 231 -13.34 7.54 14.64
C LEU A 231 -14.78 7.27 14.22
N ARG A 232 -15.53 8.32 13.91
CA ARG A 232 -16.80 8.20 13.19
C ARG A 232 -16.49 8.20 11.70
N ASP A 233 -17.38 7.60 10.92
CA ASP A 233 -17.35 7.63 9.45
C ASP A 233 -17.02 9.01 8.85
N ARG A 234 -17.61 10.07 9.39
CA ARG A 234 -17.41 11.46 8.95
C ARG A 234 -16.05 12.07 9.31
N ASP A 235 -15.35 11.48 10.28
CA ASP A 235 -14.09 12.00 10.83
C ASP A 235 -12.87 11.23 10.29
N LEU A 236 -13.06 10.31 9.33
CA LEU A 236 -11.99 9.49 8.75
C LEU A 236 -10.98 10.32 7.95
N ASP A 237 -11.39 11.47 7.43
CA ASP A 237 -10.51 12.44 6.77
C ASP A 237 -9.36 12.91 7.67
N SER A 238 -9.55 12.88 8.99
CA SER A 238 -8.54 13.25 9.97
C SER A 238 -7.27 12.42 9.88
N LEU A 239 -7.35 11.17 9.39
CA LEU A 239 -6.19 10.31 9.17
C LEU A 239 -5.24 10.91 8.13
N SER A 240 -5.77 11.57 7.10
CA SER A 240 -4.96 12.20 6.05
C SER A 240 -4.13 13.39 6.53
N ARG A 241 -4.52 14.01 7.64
CA ARG A 241 -3.78 15.10 8.28
C ARG A 241 -2.56 14.60 9.05
N LEU A 242 -2.48 13.30 9.31
CA LEU A 242 -1.30 12.66 9.86
C LEU A 242 -0.31 12.52 8.70
N GLY A 243 0.85 13.16 8.79
CA GLY A 243 1.84 13.18 7.72
C GLY A 243 3.26 13.32 8.23
N GLY A 244 4.22 13.05 7.34
CA GLY A 244 5.66 13.21 7.61
C GLY A 244 6.34 12.00 8.24
N VAL A 245 5.67 10.85 8.31
CA VAL A 245 6.26 9.59 8.81
C VAL A 245 6.90 8.79 7.67
N LEU A 246 6.17 8.60 6.56
CA LEU A 246 6.62 7.82 5.42
C LEU A 246 6.90 8.69 4.19
N LYS A 247 7.97 8.39 3.48
CA LYS A 247 8.25 9.03 2.18
C LYS A 247 7.33 8.42 1.11
N PRO A 248 7.01 9.16 0.03
CA PRO A 248 6.18 8.61 -1.05
C PRO A 248 6.69 7.28 -1.61
N ALA A 249 8.01 7.12 -1.77
CA ALA A 249 8.59 5.86 -2.24
C ALA A 249 8.37 4.68 -1.28
N ASP A 250 8.40 4.94 0.04
CA ASP A 250 8.15 3.91 1.06
C ASP A 250 6.67 3.50 1.07
N VAL A 251 5.77 4.48 0.86
CA VAL A 251 4.33 4.25 0.73
C VAL A 251 4.03 3.35 -0.47
N GLU A 252 4.61 3.64 -1.64
CA GLU A 252 4.45 2.80 -2.83
C GLU A 252 5.03 1.38 -2.64
N ALA A 253 6.20 1.27 -1.99
CA ALA A 253 6.82 -0.02 -1.72
C ALA A 253 5.96 -0.88 -0.77
N LEU A 254 5.45 -0.28 0.31
CA LEU A 254 4.56 -0.94 1.27
C LEU A 254 3.23 -1.33 0.61
N HIS A 255 2.66 -0.45 -0.23
CA HIS A 255 1.46 -0.76 -0.98
C HIS A 255 1.68 -1.95 -1.94
N ALA A 256 2.80 -1.96 -2.67
CA ALA A 256 3.16 -3.06 -3.58
C ALA A 256 3.29 -4.42 -2.86
N ILE A 257 3.82 -4.43 -1.63
CA ILE A 257 3.90 -5.64 -0.79
C ILE A 257 2.51 -6.03 -0.25
N ALA A 258 1.76 -5.04 0.24
CA ALA A 258 0.47 -5.27 0.89
C ALA A 258 -0.60 -5.79 -0.08
N ARG A 259 -0.53 -5.43 -1.37
CA ARG A 259 -1.46 -5.91 -2.39
C ARG A 259 -1.21 -7.36 -2.83
N ASP A 260 -0.06 -7.95 -2.51
CA ASP A 260 0.19 -9.38 -2.76
C ASP A 260 -0.51 -10.24 -1.69
N ARG A 261 -1.47 -11.07 -2.12
CA ARG A 261 -2.17 -12.04 -1.27
C ARG A 261 -1.22 -12.94 -0.49
N ASN A 262 -0.05 -13.28 -1.05
CA ASN A 262 0.91 -14.18 -0.43
C ASN A 262 1.60 -13.58 0.80
N THR A 263 1.67 -12.25 0.89
CA THR A 263 2.16 -11.52 2.07
C THR A 263 1.38 -11.92 3.31
N TRP A 264 0.06 -12.11 3.16
CA TRP A 264 -0.85 -12.36 4.27
C TRP A 264 -0.97 -13.84 4.65
N GLY A 265 -0.53 -14.75 3.79
CA GLY A 265 -0.62 -16.19 4.05
C GLY A 265 0.32 -16.72 5.14
N ARG A 266 1.29 -15.90 5.58
CA ARG A 266 2.37 -16.30 6.51
C ARG A 266 2.19 -15.77 7.94
N VAL A 267 0.99 -15.25 8.26
CA VAL A 267 0.71 -14.41 9.43
C VAL A 267 -0.14 -15.10 10.50
#